data_AF-A0A2V8P771-F1
#
_entry.id   AF-A0A2V8P771-F1
#
_cell.length_a   1.000
_cell.length_b   1.000
_cell.length_c   1.000
_cell.angle_alpha   90.00
_cell.angle_beta   90.00
_cell.angle_gamma   90.00
#
_symmetry.space_group_name_H-M   'P 1'
#
loop_
_entity.id
_entity.type
_entity.pdbx_description
1 polymer ?
#
loop_
_entity_poly.entity_id
_entity_poly.type
_entity_poly.pdbx_seq_one_letter_code
_entity_poly.pdbx_strand_id
1 'polypeptide(L)'
;MTWSIPDWKKPWSRHTASSARSITHASLKKACVRRPLSSRSRKWRSPTSSWGSSLKPHIPVQKLNVEFKARLESLDAVRAKLRTLKPREAGTDHQRDTYFEVREGRLKLREGHIENSLIFYRRADQAATRDSHVQLASISNPSELRRVLEAALPIRAVVEKLREIYFVGQTKIHLDRIENHGCFLEVEAPNAADADFFFRFFELDPHALEGRSYSDFATVGR
;
A
#
# COMPACT_ATOMS: atom_id res chain seq x y z
N MET A 1 35.28 -2.66 -22.95
CA MET A 1 33.81 -2.58 -22.91
C MET A 1 33.41 -1.74 -21.71
N THR A 2 33.11 -0.46 -21.94
CA THR A 2 32.74 0.50 -20.89
C THR A 2 31.26 0.34 -20.56
N TRP A 3 30.96 -0.13 -19.35
CA TRP A 3 29.60 -0.18 -18.82
C TRP A 3 29.13 1.24 -18.47
N SER A 4 28.02 1.68 -19.07
CA SER A 4 27.36 2.95 -18.74
C SER A 4 26.37 2.73 -17.60
N ILE A 5 26.37 3.65 -16.63
CA ILE A 5 25.45 3.66 -15.49
C ILE A 5 24.06 4.13 -15.99
N PRO A 6 22.96 3.40 -15.73
CA PRO A 6 21.60 3.82 -16.08
C PRO A 6 21.24 5.18 -15.46
N ASP A 7 20.54 6.05 -16.21
CA ASP A 7 20.30 7.46 -15.87
C ASP A 7 19.69 7.71 -14.47
N TRP A 8 18.95 6.75 -13.93
CA TRP A 8 18.33 6.85 -12.60
C TRP A 8 19.31 6.66 -11.42
N LYS A 9 20.56 6.23 -11.68
CA LYS A 9 21.63 6.08 -10.67
C LYS A 9 22.60 7.27 -10.60
N LYS A 10 22.34 8.39 -11.28
CA LYS A 10 23.22 9.58 -11.23
C LYS A 10 22.99 10.37 -9.93
N PRO A 11 24.04 10.68 -9.14
CA PRO A 11 23.91 11.49 -7.93
C PRO A 11 23.62 12.96 -8.27
N TRP A 12 22.72 13.58 -7.50
CA TRP A 12 22.35 14.98 -7.65
C TRP A 12 23.51 15.90 -7.24
N SER A 13 23.79 16.91 -8.06
CA SER A 13 24.79 17.95 -7.79
C SER A 13 24.40 18.78 -6.57
N ARG A 14 25.31 18.87 -5.59
CA ARG A 14 25.16 19.70 -4.39
C ARG A 14 25.22 21.19 -4.77
N HIS A 15 24.12 21.91 -4.57
CA HIS A 15 24.17 23.36 -4.43
C HIS A 15 24.57 23.74 -3.01
N THR A 16 25.42 24.76 -2.95
CA THR A 16 26.16 25.29 -1.80
C THR A 16 25.27 25.91 -0.73
N ALA A 17 25.76 25.81 0.51
CA ALA A 17 25.17 26.36 1.73
C ALA A 17 25.12 27.90 1.75
N SER A 18 24.10 28.46 2.43
CA SER A 18 24.13 29.84 2.94
C SER A 18 23.58 29.91 4.37
N SER A 19 24.49 30.27 5.27
CA SER A 19 24.38 30.99 6.55
C SER A 19 23.16 30.81 7.49
N ALA A 20 23.53 30.36 8.70
CA ALA A 20 22.86 30.43 10.00
C ALA A 20 22.07 31.71 10.35
N ARG A 21 21.05 31.54 11.20
CA ARG A 21 20.81 32.39 12.39
C ARG A 21 20.29 31.54 13.55
N SER A 22 21.05 31.57 14.64
CA SER A 22 20.78 31.03 15.96
C SER A 22 19.74 31.85 16.72
N ILE A 23 18.80 31.20 17.41
CA ILE A 23 17.90 31.85 18.38
C ILE A 23 18.24 31.29 19.76
N THR A 24 18.65 32.20 20.65
CA THR A 24 19.09 31.95 22.02
C THR A 24 17.93 31.85 23.00
N HIS A 25 18.10 30.99 24.01
CA HIS A 25 17.31 30.89 25.23
C HIS A 25 17.37 32.19 26.06
N ALA A 26 16.23 32.86 26.29
CA ALA A 26 16.01 33.71 27.47
C ALA A 26 14.56 34.21 27.53
N SER A 27 13.77 33.69 28.48
CA SER A 27 13.05 34.48 29.50
C SER A 27 11.86 33.71 30.08
N LEU A 28 12.07 33.17 31.26
CA LEU A 28 11.04 32.78 32.22
C LEU A 28 10.45 34.03 32.89
N LYS A 29 9.14 34.04 33.11
CA LYS A 29 8.43 34.28 34.41
C LYS A 29 7.13 35.09 34.27
N LYS A 30 6.11 34.57 34.97
CA LYS A 30 4.81 35.17 35.40
C LYS A 30 3.71 35.12 34.32
N ALA A 31 2.50 34.61 34.57
CA ALA A 31 1.74 34.56 35.81
C ALA A 31 0.89 33.28 35.93
N CYS A 32 1.03 32.61 37.07
CA CYS A 32 0.04 31.71 37.64
C CYS A 32 -0.96 32.59 38.41
N VAL A 33 -2.23 32.63 37.98
CA VAL A 33 -3.33 33.15 38.79
C VAL A 33 -4.39 32.06 38.88
N ARG A 34 -4.45 31.43 40.04
CA ARG A 34 -5.57 30.57 40.47
C ARG A 34 -6.81 31.45 40.64
N ARG A 35 -7.89 31.15 39.92
CA ARG A 35 -9.24 31.65 40.23
C ARG A 35 -10.08 30.54 40.88
N PRO A 36 -10.94 30.85 41.85
CA PRO A 36 -11.69 29.85 42.60
C PRO A 36 -12.85 29.27 41.76
N LEU A 37 -13.13 27.99 41.98
CA LEU A 37 -14.33 27.30 41.49
C LEU A 37 -15.57 27.87 42.20
N SER A 38 -16.37 28.68 41.51
CA SER A 38 -17.72 29.03 41.96
C SER A 38 -18.73 28.02 41.41
N SER A 39 -19.44 27.35 42.31
CA SER A 39 -20.56 26.47 42.02
C SER A 39 -21.77 27.27 41.51
N ARG A 40 -22.04 27.22 40.20
CA ARG A 40 -23.35 27.57 39.64
C ARG A 40 -23.76 26.56 38.59
N SER A 41 -24.74 25.74 38.94
CA SER A 41 -25.41 24.78 38.07
C SER A 41 -26.16 25.53 36.96
N ARG A 42 -25.53 25.70 35.80
CA ARG A 42 -26.27 26.03 34.58
C ARG A 42 -26.80 24.72 34.00
N LYS A 43 -28.12 24.54 34.10
CA LYS A 43 -28.87 23.54 33.32
C LYS A 43 -28.50 23.70 31.86
N TRP A 44 -27.82 22.69 31.31
CA TRP A 44 -27.64 22.55 29.88
C TRP A 44 -29.02 22.36 29.25
N ARG A 45 -29.48 23.34 28.46
CA ARG A 45 -30.56 23.13 27.49
C ARG A 45 -29.90 22.66 26.20
N SER A 46 -30.27 21.47 25.76
CA SER A 46 -29.89 20.92 24.47
C SER A 46 -30.36 21.86 23.35
N PRO A 47 -29.52 22.24 22.38
CA PRO A 47 -30.02 22.83 21.14
C PRO A 47 -30.63 21.69 20.33
N THR A 48 -31.95 21.69 20.18
CA THR A 48 -32.62 20.93 19.12
C THR A 48 -32.24 21.58 17.80
N SER A 49 -31.20 21.05 17.16
CA SER A 49 -30.94 21.30 15.74
C SER A 49 -31.41 20.08 14.96
N SER A 50 -32.43 20.30 14.16
CA SER A 50 -32.89 19.39 13.12
C SER A 50 -31.80 19.32 12.04
N TRP A 51 -30.91 18.33 12.14
CA TRP A 51 -30.02 18.00 11.05
C TRP A 51 -30.73 17.03 10.13
N GLY A 52 -30.99 17.53 8.92
CA GLY A 52 -31.55 16.79 7.81
C GLY A 52 -30.75 15.53 7.50
N SER A 53 -31.49 14.56 6.99
CA SER A 53 -31.05 13.29 6.49
C SER A 53 -29.96 13.38 5.40
N SER A 54 -29.19 12.29 5.35
CA SER A 54 -28.51 11.77 4.15
C SER A 54 -27.07 12.21 3.88
N LEU A 55 -26.16 11.70 4.69
CA LEU A 55 -24.90 11.17 4.18
C LEU A 55 -24.74 9.77 4.77
N LYS A 56 -25.16 8.74 4.02
CA LYS A 56 -24.66 7.40 4.28
C LYS A 56 -23.16 7.47 3.96
N PRO A 57 -22.23 7.28 4.91
CA PRO A 57 -20.86 7.04 4.51
C PRO A 57 -20.89 5.80 3.62
N HIS A 58 -20.62 5.98 2.34
CA HIS A 58 -20.34 4.87 1.44
C HIS A 58 -19.00 4.31 1.93
N ILE A 59 -19.05 3.45 2.96
CA ILE A 59 -17.92 2.59 3.26
C ILE A 59 -17.83 1.68 2.03
N PRO A 60 -16.78 1.80 1.18
CA PRO A 60 -16.67 0.93 0.02
C PRO A 60 -16.71 -0.51 0.52
N VAL A 61 -17.58 -1.29 -0.12
CA VAL A 61 -17.87 -2.68 0.20
C VAL A 61 -16.56 -3.46 0.32
N GLN A 62 -16.45 -4.25 1.40
CA GLN A 62 -15.44 -5.28 1.57
C GLN A 62 -15.49 -6.19 0.33
N LYS A 63 -14.56 -6.00 -0.61
CA LYS A 63 -14.49 -6.83 -1.79
C LYS A 63 -13.81 -8.14 -1.39
N LEU A 64 -14.60 -9.19 -1.20
CA LEU A 64 -14.08 -10.54 -1.03
C LEU A 64 -13.56 -11.00 -2.40
N ASN A 65 -12.26 -10.84 -2.63
CA ASN A 65 -11.59 -11.46 -3.76
C ASN A 65 -10.91 -12.72 -3.27
N VAL A 66 -10.91 -13.75 -4.12
CA VAL A 66 -10.05 -14.92 -3.95
C VAL A 66 -8.73 -14.60 -4.63
N GLU A 67 -7.66 -14.56 -3.86
CA GLU A 67 -6.31 -14.28 -4.36
C GLU A 67 -5.39 -15.51 -4.30
N PHE A 68 -4.51 -15.64 -5.30
CA PHE A 68 -3.30 -16.46 -5.18
C PHE A 68 -2.10 -15.73 -5.78
N LYS A 69 -0.91 -16.13 -5.33
CA LYS A 69 0.37 -15.65 -5.85
C LYS A 69 1.29 -16.82 -6.16
N ALA A 70 1.97 -16.77 -7.29
CA ALA A 70 2.97 -17.74 -7.68
C ALA A 70 4.31 -17.06 -7.95
N ARG A 71 5.41 -17.65 -7.48
CA ARG A 71 6.77 -17.24 -7.81
C ARG A 71 7.20 -17.91 -9.11
N LEU A 72 7.79 -17.14 -10.02
CA LEU A 72 8.17 -17.58 -11.35
C LEU A 72 9.63 -17.24 -11.65
N GLU A 73 10.27 -18.02 -12.49
CA GLU A 73 11.61 -17.71 -13.01
C GLU A 73 11.55 -16.57 -14.05
N SER A 74 10.55 -16.60 -14.92
CA SER A 74 10.27 -15.56 -15.92
C SER A 74 8.78 -15.28 -16.05
N LEU A 75 8.45 -14.04 -16.43
CA LEU A 75 7.08 -13.61 -16.75
C LEU A 75 6.71 -13.87 -18.22
N ASP A 76 7.66 -14.22 -19.08
CA ASP A 76 7.44 -14.21 -20.53
C ASP A 76 6.41 -15.25 -20.99
N ALA A 77 6.47 -16.47 -20.44
CA ALA A 77 5.50 -17.53 -20.74
C ALA A 77 4.09 -17.15 -20.28
N VAL A 78 3.96 -16.61 -19.07
CA VAL A 78 2.68 -16.15 -18.52
C VAL A 78 2.13 -14.97 -19.33
N ARG A 79 2.98 -14.00 -19.70
CA ARG A 79 2.60 -12.86 -20.54
C ARG A 79 2.12 -13.33 -21.92
N ALA A 80 2.80 -14.31 -22.52
CA ALA A 80 2.41 -14.89 -23.81
C ALA A 80 1.04 -15.58 -23.73
N LYS A 81 0.81 -16.42 -22.70
CA LYS A 81 -0.50 -17.05 -22.47
C LYS A 81 -1.59 -16.02 -22.19
N LEU A 82 -1.32 -15.04 -21.34
CA LEU A 82 -2.27 -13.99 -20.98
C LEU A 82 -2.76 -13.22 -22.22
N ARG A 83 -1.86 -12.90 -23.17
CA ARG A 83 -2.21 -12.22 -24.42
C ARG A 83 -3.23 -12.96 -25.28
N THR A 84 -3.31 -14.29 -25.19
CA THR A 84 -4.31 -15.07 -25.96
C THR A 84 -5.74 -14.80 -25.50
N LEU A 85 -5.90 -14.36 -24.24
CA LEU A 85 -7.19 -13.95 -23.66
C LEU A 85 -7.60 -12.52 -24.03
N LYS A 86 -6.77 -11.79 -24.81
CA LYS A 86 -6.98 -10.38 -25.19
C LYS A 86 -7.35 -9.51 -23.97
N PRO A 87 -6.49 -9.48 -22.94
CA PRO A 87 -6.78 -8.78 -21.69
C PRO A 87 -6.88 -7.27 -21.94
N ARG A 88 -7.61 -6.58 -21.08
CA ARG A 88 -7.48 -5.13 -20.97
C ARG A 88 -6.21 -4.81 -20.18
N GLU A 89 -5.26 -4.16 -20.81
CA GLU A 89 -4.04 -3.67 -20.16
C GLU A 89 -4.32 -2.31 -19.50
N ALA A 90 -4.00 -2.18 -18.21
CA ALA A 90 -4.08 -0.90 -17.50
C ALA A 90 -2.75 -0.16 -17.49
N GLY A 91 -1.64 -0.88 -17.70
CA GLY A 91 -0.30 -0.31 -17.84
C GLY A 91 0.72 -0.96 -16.91
N THR A 92 1.94 -0.41 -16.95
CA THR A 92 3.03 -0.79 -16.06
C THR A 92 3.26 0.31 -15.03
N ASP A 93 3.29 -0.06 -13.74
CA ASP A 93 3.40 0.85 -12.61
C ASP A 93 4.69 0.56 -11.82
N HIS A 94 5.48 1.60 -11.54
CA HIS A 94 6.61 1.51 -10.62
C HIS A 94 6.11 1.82 -9.21
N GLN A 95 5.91 0.78 -8.41
CA GLN A 95 5.25 0.87 -7.12
C GLN A 95 6.25 0.78 -5.98
N ARG A 96 6.12 1.71 -5.03
CA ARG A 96 6.73 1.67 -3.70
C ARG A 96 5.65 1.35 -2.68
N ASP A 97 5.70 0.16 -2.10
CA ASP A 97 4.85 -0.23 -0.98
C ASP A 97 5.64 -0.09 0.33
N THR A 98 5.27 0.89 1.16
CA THR A 98 5.83 1.10 2.51
C THR A 98 4.93 0.42 3.54
N TYR A 99 5.47 -0.56 4.25
CA TYR A 99 4.77 -1.34 5.28
C TYR A 99 5.10 -0.79 6.66
N PHE A 100 4.07 -0.64 7.50
CA PHE A 100 4.20 -0.10 8.85
C PHE A 100 3.95 -1.17 9.90
N GLU A 101 4.62 -1.06 11.05
CA GLU A 101 4.30 -1.85 12.23
C GLU A 101 2.99 -1.36 12.85
N VAL A 102 2.04 -2.29 13.03
CA VAL A 102 0.74 -2.05 13.65
C VAL A 102 0.42 -3.19 14.61
N ARG A 103 -0.47 -2.94 15.58
CA ARG A 103 -0.81 -3.93 16.62
C ARG A 103 -1.36 -5.24 16.06
N GLU A 104 -2.19 -5.15 15.03
CA GLU A 104 -2.81 -6.29 14.37
C GLU A 104 -2.94 -6.07 12.87
N GLY A 105 -2.82 -7.15 12.10
CA GLY A 105 -2.91 -7.08 10.64
C GLY A 105 -1.67 -6.45 10.01
N ARG A 106 -1.84 -5.92 8.81
CA ARG A 106 -0.78 -5.31 8.01
C ARG A 106 -1.31 -4.01 7.42
N LEU A 107 -0.55 -2.94 7.59
CA LEU A 107 -0.82 -1.63 7.00
C LEU A 107 0.27 -1.32 5.98
N LYS A 108 -0.11 -0.99 4.75
CA LYS A 108 0.81 -0.53 3.73
C LYS A 108 0.31 0.74 3.04
N LEU A 109 1.22 1.67 2.79
CA LEU A 109 1.02 2.77 1.86
C LEU A 109 1.62 2.35 0.51
N ARG A 110 0.78 2.30 -0.52
CA ARG A 110 1.18 2.12 -1.92
C ARG A 110 1.29 3.47 -2.59
N GLU A 111 2.44 3.69 -3.21
CA GLU A 111 2.74 4.86 -4.04
C GLU A 111 3.13 4.38 -5.44
N GLY A 112 2.54 4.99 -6.46
CA GLY A 112 2.78 4.65 -7.86
C GLY A 112 2.28 5.75 -8.80
N HIS A 113 2.48 5.56 -10.09
CA HIS A 113 1.91 6.44 -11.12
C HIS A 113 0.45 6.09 -11.43
N ILE A 114 0.09 4.81 -11.31
CA ILE A 114 -1.25 4.31 -11.62
C ILE A 114 -2.06 4.11 -10.32
N GLU A 115 -1.48 3.45 -9.31
CA GLU A 115 -2.18 3.16 -8.06
C GLU A 115 -1.56 3.89 -6.87
N ASN A 116 -2.40 4.62 -6.12
CA ASN A 116 -2.01 5.29 -4.87
C ASN A 116 -3.05 5.02 -3.79
N SER A 117 -2.69 4.24 -2.77
CA SER A 117 -3.65 3.73 -1.80
C SER A 117 -3.03 3.46 -0.42
N LEU A 118 -3.78 3.76 0.64
CA LEU A 118 -3.54 3.20 1.96
C LEU A 118 -4.36 1.91 2.09
N ILE A 119 -3.69 0.81 2.45
CA ILE A 119 -4.29 -0.52 2.44
C ILE A 119 -4.05 -1.17 3.80
N PHE A 120 -5.13 -1.49 4.51
CA PHE A 120 -5.12 -2.33 5.69
C PHE A 120 -5.72 -3.69 5.37
N TYR A 121 -5.06 -4.76 5.79
CA TYR A 121 -5.57 -6.11 5.59
C TYR A 121 -5.15 -7.05 6.71
N ARG A 122 -5.97 -8.07 6.93
CA ARG A 122 -5.63 -9.22 7.78
C ARG A 122 -5.61 -10.45 6.89
N ARG A 123 -4.55 -11.25 7.00
CA ARG A 123 -4.45 -12.54 6.30
C ARG A 123 -3.70 -13.54 7.15
N ALA A 124 -4.13 -14.80 7.08
CA ALA A 124 -3.31 -15.94 7.51
C ALA A 124 -2.25 -16.21 6.45
N ASP A 125 -1.03 -16.60 6.83
CA ASP A 125 0.05 -16.92 5.90
C ASP A 125 -0.04 -18.38 5.36
N GLN A 126 -1.14 -18.73 4.67
CA GLN A 126 -1.40 -20.06 4.07
C GLN A 126 -1.30 -20.10 2.53
N ALA A 127 -0.46 -20.92 1.89
CA ALA A 127 -0.20 -20.81 0.43
C ALA A 127 -1.43 -20.97 -0.51
N ALA A 128 -2.54 -21.56 -0.06
CA ALA A 128 -3.78 -21.72 -0.83
C ALA A 128 -4.59 -20.41 -0.98
N THR A 129 -5.60 -20.43 -1.85
CA THR A 129 -6.56 -19.33 -2.08
C THR A 129 -7.13 -18.76 -0.79
N ARG A 130 -7.15 -17.43 -0.67
CA ARG A 130 -7.50 -16.73 0.58
C ARG A 130 -8.63 -15.74 0.43
N ASP A 131 -9.46 -15.67 1.46
CA ASP A 131 -10.33 -14.53 1.71
C ASP A 131 -9.52 -13.42 2.37
N SER A 132 -9.38 -12.28 1.69
CA SER A 132 -8.73 -11.10 2.26
C SER A 132 -9.78 -10.07 2.67
N HIS A 133 -9.87 -9.77 3.97
CA HIS A 133 -10.56 -8.57 4.44
C HIS A 133 -9.66 -7.36 4.19
N VAL A 134 -9.88 -6.68 3.06
CA VAL A 134 -9.09 -5.54 2.62
C VAL A 134 -9.90 -4.26 2.80
N GLN A 135 -9.34 -3.34 3.56
CA GLN A 135 -9.79 -1.95 3.61
C GLN A 135 -8.81 -1.11 2.79
N LEU A 136 -9.32 -0.48 1.74
CA LEU A 136 -8.54 0.33 0.82
C LEU A 136 -9.09 1.76 0.80
N ALA A 137 -8.20 2.73 0.97
CA ALA A 137 -8.48 4.14 0.75
C ALA A 137 -7.56 4.67 -0.36
N SER A 138 -8.15 5.14 -1.46
CA SER A 138 -7.41 5.83 -2.51
C SER A 138 -6.87 7.17 -1.99
N ILE A 139 -5.63 7.51 -2.32
CA ILE A 139 -4.94 8.69 -1.79
C ILE A 139 -4.52 9.60 -2.93
N SER A 140 -4.86 10.89 -2.83
CA SER A 140 -4.48 11.91 -3.81
C SER A 140 -3.07 12.46 -3.59
N ASN A 141 -2.59 12.51 -2.34
CA ASN A 141 -1.26 13.00 -1.98
C ASN A 141 -0.49 11.97 -1.13
N PRO A 142 0.05 10.90 -1.76
CA PRO A 142 0.75 9.84 -1.05
C PRO A 142 1.98 10.34 -0.28
N SER A 143 2.68 11.35 -0.80
CA SER A 143 3.91 11.87 -0.19
C SER A 143 3.69 12.56 1.16
N GLU A 144 2.57 13.29 1.31
CA GLU A 144 2.16 13.88 2.58
C GLU A 144 1.74 12.83 3.59
N LEU A 145 0.94 11.85 3.15
CA LEU A 145 0.51 10.76 4.01
C LEU A 145 1.69 9.92 4.48
N ARG A 146 2.67 9.65 3.61
CA ARG A 146 3.91 8.95 3.98
C ARG A 146 4.61 9.67 5.13
N ARG A 147 4.84 10.99 5.02
CA ARG A 147 5.50 11.77 6.08
C ARG A 147 4.78 11.65 7.43
N VAL A 148 3.45 11.68 7.43
CA VAL A 148 2.65 11.51 8.64
C VAL A 148 2.77 10.09 9.20
N LEU A 149 2.67 9.07 8.35
CA LEU A 149 2.73 7.68 8.77
C LEU A 149 4.11 7.27 9.28
N GLU A 150 5.18 7.71 8.62
CA GLU A 150 6.57 7.46 9.05
C GLU A 150 6.88 8.14 10.39
N ALA A 151 6.26 9.28 10.68
CA ALA A 151 6.38 9.93 11.98
C ALA A 151 5.56 9.23 13.08
N ALA A 152 4.46 8.57 12.72
CA ALA A 152 3.54 7.94 13.66
C ALA A 152 3.83 6.47 13.94
N LEU A 153 4.36 5.73 12.96
CA LEU A 153 4.51 4.28 13.00
C LEU A 153 5.91 3.87 12.49
N PRO A 154 6.59 2.91 13.16
CA PRO A 154 7.81 2.33 12.64
C PRO A 154 7.59 1.71 11.26
N ILE A 155 8.56 1.87 10.38
CA ILE A 155 8.58 1.21 9.07
C ILE A 155 9.04 -0.24 9.28
N ARG A 156 8.19 -1.19 8.88
CA ARG A 156 8.49 -2.62 8.87
C ARG A 156 9.34 -3.01 7.65
N ALA A 157 8.98 -2.51 6.47
CA ALA A 157 9.65 -2.83 5.21
C ALA A 157 9.27 -1.82 4.13
N VAL A 158 10.13 -1.65 3.13
CA VAL A 158 9.83 -0.93 1.88
C VAL A 158 10.06 -1.89 0.72
N VAL A 159 9.06 -2.03 -0.15
CA VAL A 159 9.13 -2.91 -1.33
C VAL A 159 8.95 -2.06 -2.58
N GLU A 160 9.99 -1.98 -3.40
CA GLU A 160 9.91 -1.40 -4.74
C GLU A 160 9.72 -2.51 -5.78
N LYS A 161 8.80 -2.31 -6.71
CA LYS A 161 8.49 -3.29 -7.76
C LYS A 161 8.01 -2.63 -9.04
N LEU A 162 8.24 -3.33 -10.15
CA LEU A 162 7.59 -3.03 -11.43
C LEU A 162 6.40 -3.98 -11.59
N ARG A 163 5.19 -3.42 -11.72
CA ARG A 163 3.94 -4.17 -11.82
C ARG A 163 3.28 -3.92 -13.16
N GLU A 164 3.10 -4.96 -13.96
CA GLU A 164 2.19 -4.93 -15.11
C GLU A 164 0.77 -5.27 -14.62
N ILE A 165 -0.23 -4.47 -15.00
CA ILE A 165 -1.61 -4.62 -14.53
C ILE A 165 -2.52 -4.97 -15.70
N TYR A 166 -3.18 -6.13 -15.60
CA TYR A 166 -4.11 -6.65 -16.60
C TYR A 166 -5.47 -6.97 -15.99
N PHE A 167 -6.49 -6.94 -16.84
CA PHE A 167 -7.85 -7.35 -16.50
C PHE A 167 -8.38 -8.34 -17.54
N VAL A 168 -8.91 -9.47 -17.08
CA VAL A 168 -9.65 -10.44 -17.89
C VAL A 168 -11.02 -10.59 -17.25
N GLY A 169 -12.03 -9.98 -17.87
CA GLY A 169 -13.36 -9.85 -17.24
C GLY A 169 -13.26 -9.09 -15.90
N GLN A 170 -13.66 -9.76 -14.82
CA GLN A 170 -13.62 -9.22 -13.45
C GLN A 170 -12.34 -9.59 -12.69
N THR A 171 -11.49 -10.44 -13.26
CA THR A 171 -10.24 -10.88 -12.64
C THR A 171 -9.12 -9.90 -12.95
N LYS A 172 -8.43 -9.46 -11.90
CA LYS A 172 -7.24 -8.61 -12.01
C LYS A 172 -6.00 -9.48 -11.92
N ILE A 173 -5.06 -9.26 -12.82
CA ILE A 173 -3.82 -10.04 -12.92
C ILE A 173 -2.65 -9.07 -12.84
N HIS A 174 -1.72 -9.35 -11.92
CA HIS A 174 -0.47 -8.60 -11.80
C HIS A 174 0.71 -9.48 -12.20
N LEU A 175 1.60 -8.93 -13.03
CA LEU A 175 2.92 -9.50 -13.24
C LEU A 175 3.94 -8.58 -12.55
N ASP A 176 4.47 -9.04 -11.44
CA ASP A 176 5.37 -8.27 -10.60
C ASP A 176 6.82 -8.70 -10.82
N ARG A 177 7.70 -7.72 -10.93
CA ARG A 177 9.15 -7.90 -10.82
C ARG A 177 9.65 -7.12 -9.62
N ILE A 178 10.27 -7.83 -8.69
CA ILE A 178 10.91 -7.26 -7.51
C ILE A 178 12.41 -7.49 -7.64
N GLU A 179 13.20 -6.43 -7.58
CA GLU A 179 14.66 -6.53 -7.67
C GLU A 179 15.18 -7.47 -6.57
N ASN A 180 16.08 -8.40 -6.94
CA ASN A 180 16.67 -9.43 -6.07
C ASN A 180 15.69 -10.45 -5.45
N HIS A 181 14.38 -10.33 -5.65
CA HIS A 181 13.39 -11.28 -5.13
C HIS A 181 12.69 -12.10 -6.23
N GLY A 182 12.75 -11.66 -7.48
CA GLY A 182 12.32 -12.42 -8.65
C GLY A 182 10.99 -11.95 -9.25
N CYS A 183 10.35 -12.84 -9.99
CA CYS A 183 9.11 -12.57 -10.70
C CYS A 183 7.92 -13.24 -9.99
N PHE A 184 6.78 -12.56 -9.99
CA PHE A 184 5.56 -13.09 -9.38
C PHE A 184 4.36 -12.85 -10.28
N LEU A 185 3.47 -13.83 -10.32
CA LEU A 185 2.12 -13.71 -10.86
C LEU A 185 1.17 -13.62 -9.66
N GLU A 186 0.31 -12.61 -9.63
CA GLU A 186 -0.77 -12.48 -8.65
C GLU A 186 -2.11 -12.40 -9.40
N VAL A 187 -3.09 -13.18 -8.96
CA VAL A 187 -4.43 -13.22 -9.53
C VAL A 187 -5.42 -12.88 -8.44
N GLU A 188 -6.21 -11.83 -8.63
CA GLU A 188 -7.34 -11.44 -7.78
C GLU A 188 -8.64 -11.72 -8.54
N ALA A 189 -9.29 -12.85 -8.21
CA ALA A 189 -10.50 -13.32 -8.86
C ALA A 189 -11.74 -13.06 -7.99
N PRO A 190 -12.95 -12.94 -8.58
CA PRO A 190 -14.18 -12.71 -7.82
C PRO A 190 -14.66 -13.96 -7.05
N ASN A 191 -14.18 -15.16 -7.41
CA ASN A 191 -14.50 -16.41 -6.73
C ASN A 191 -13.41 -17.48 -6.96
N ALA A 192 -13.52 -18.61 -6.26
CA ALA A 192 -12.54 -19.69 -6.33
C ALA A 192 -12.51 -20.41 -7.70
N ALA A 193 -13.65 -20.53 -8.39
CA ALA A 193 -13.70 -21.19 -9.69
C ALA A 193 -12.90 -20.40 -10.75
N ASP A 194 -12.98 -19.07 -10.71
CA ASP A 194 -12.19 -18.19 -11.55
C ASP A 194 -10.70 -18.25 -11.19
N ALA A 195 -10.35 -18.28 -9.90
CA ALA A 195 -8.96 -18.47 -9.47
C ALA A 195 -8.38 -19.80 -9.97
N ASP A 196 -9.12 -20.90 -9.81
CA ASP A 196 -8.74 -22.23 -10.28
C ASP A 196 -8.60 -22.30 -11.81
N PHE A 197 -9.46 -21.59 -12.55
CA PHE A 197 -9.34 -21.46 -14.00
C PHE A 197 -7.97 -20.86 -14.35
N PHE A 198 -7.59 -19.72 -13.76
CA PHE A 198 -6.31 -19.08 -14.07
C PHE A 198 -5.11 -19.91 -13.61
N PHE A 199 -5.21 -20.58 -12.46
CA PHE A 199 -4.16 -21.49 -12.00
C PHE A 199 -3.87 -22.58 -13.04
N ARG A 200 -4.92 -23.24 -13.54
CA ARG A 200 -4.82 -24.27 -14.59
C ARG A 200 -4.41 -23.69 -15.94
N PHE A 201 -4.97 -22.55 -16.32
CA PHE A 201 -4.68 -21.88 -17.60
C PHE A 201 -3.20 -21.51 -17.74
N PHE A 202 -2.59 -21.04 -16.65
CA PHE A 202 -1.16 -20.74 -16.65
C PHE A 202 -0.28 -21.99 -16.49
N GLU A 203 -0.86 -23.17 -16.23
CA GLU A 203 -0.15 -24.43 -15.94
C GLU A 203 0.85 -24.27 -14.80
N LEU A 204 0.41 -23.65 -13.71
CA LEU A 204 1.28 -23.38 -12.57
C LEU A 204 1.55 -24.66 -11.79
N ASP A 205 2.81 -24.82 -11.36
CA ASP A 205 3.18 -25.79 -10.35
C ASP A 205 2.59 -25.37 -8.99
N PRO A 206 1.84 -26.24 -8.28
CA PRO A 206 1.38 -25.95 -6.92
C PRO A 206 2.52 -25.58 -5.95
N HIS A 207 3.73 -26.08 -6.17
CA HIS A 207 4.91 -25.72 -5.37
C HIS A 207 5.41 -24.30 -5.64
N ALA A 208 4.99 -23.67 -6.73
CA ALA A 208 5.29 -22.28 -7.02
C ALA A 208 4.40 -21.30 -6.23
N LEU A 209 3.33 -21.78 -5.59
CA LEU A 209 2.44 -20.93 -4.80
C LEU A 209 3.19 -20.30 -3.62
N GLU A 210 3.13 -18.97 -3.54
CA GLU A 210 3.84 -18.20 -2.53
C GLU A 210 2.86 -17.54 -1.57
N GLY A 211 2.80 -18.11 -0.37
CA GLY A 211 1.93 -17.64 0.68
C GLY A 211 2.40 -16.37 1.37
N ARG A 212 3.69 -16.03 1.38
CA ARG A 212 4.22 -14.88 2.15
C ARG A 212 3.92 -13.54 1.49
N SER A 213 3.90 -12.47 2.28
CA SER A 213 3.67 -11.11 1.80
C SER A 213 5.00 -10.58 1.28
N TYR A 214 4.99 -9.61 0.37
CA TYR A 214 6.24 -9.00 -0.06
C TYR A 214 7.05 -8.40 1.11
N SER A 215 6.33 -7.87 2.12
CA SER A 215 6.92 -7.39 3.37
C SER A 215 7.61 -8.45 4.23
N ASP A 216 7.44 -9.75 3.93
CA ASP A 216 8.08 -10.83 4.67
C ASP A 216 9.43 -11.23 4.05
N PHE A 217 9.72 -10.73 2.84
CA PHE A 217 11.00 -10.93 2.16
C PHE A 217 11.87 -9.68 2.18
N ALA A 218 11.24 -8.51 2.15
CA ALA A 218 11.96 -7.25 2.21
C ALA A 218 12.44 -6.99 3.63
N THR A 219 13.76 -6.90 3.80
CA THR A 219 14.37 -6.34 4.99
C THR A 219 14.31 -4.81 4.92
N VAL A 220 14.33 -4.15 6.08
CA VAL A 220 14.54 -2.69 6.14
C VAL A 220 15.88 -2.41 5.46
N GLY A 221 15.85 -1.76 4.29
CA GLY A 221 17.05 -1.25 3.66
C GLY A 221 17.74 -0.32 4.66
N ARG A 222 18.97 -0.66 5.05
CA ARG A 222 19.84 0.27 5.76
C ARG A 222 20.33 1.34 4.82
#